data_AF-A0A1T4JJ03-F1
#
_entry.id   AF-A0A1T4JJ03-F1
#
_cell.length_a   1.000
_cell.length_b   1.000
_cell.length_c   1.000
_cell.angle_alpha   90.00
_cell.angle_beta   90.00
_cell.angle_gamma   90.00
#
_symmetry.space_group_name_H-M   'P 1'
#
loop_
_entity.id
_entity.type
_entity.pdbx_description
1 polymer ?
#
loop_
_entity_poly.entity_id
_entity_poly.type
_entity_poly.pdbx_seq_one_letter_code
_entity_poly.pdbx_strand_id
1 'polypeptide(L)'
;MHLTFSKQIAALILCFSAAFSVFAEPVLSDFDIKMMDDISEFRLSLGRSSTCAEAVAKIDEYQAAVNGENVSSRLSDEILLSVNNILVWEKYNYLYEENISHPDLEPLIKSQYEKVKLFFKEHKKEKHSKWLYTTSGDILSCCMQFLPLTTAMHEGLTIKKYYDDGLEQDPDFVFCLINIAQWYFYAPVINGGGHGKAVDTLEHSVNVSKSVPEIFYSKVLLSQALFEDKQYDACAALLSEADALYPGTRCVAFYRRINKIGHSYFDYTLNRKKVDKKLAKEGV
;
A
#
# COMPACT_ATOMS: atom_id res chain seq x y z
N MET A 1 -55.60 -46.52 -32.52
CA MET A 1 -54.20 -46.69 -32.95
C MET A 1 -53.56 -45.29 -32.99
N HIS A 2 -52.58 -45.04 -32.10
CA HIS A 2 -51.70 -43.86 -31.96
C HIS A 2 -52.34 -42.47 -31.62
N LEU A 3 -52.07 -41.81 -30.46
CA LEU A 3 -50.85 -41.05 -30.02
C LEU A 3 -50.46 -39.95 -31.05
N THR A 4 -50.19 -38.66 -30.78
CA THR A 4 -49.55 -37.98 -29.62
C THR A 4 -49.40 -36.45 -29.86
N PHE A 5 -49.33 -35.65 -28.77
CA PHE A 5 -48.52 -34.42 -28.48
C PHE A 5 -48.58 -33.19 -29.42
N SER A 6 -48.90 -31.93 -29.04
CA SER A 6 -48.62 -30.98 -27.92
C SER A 6 -47.63 -29.85 -28.29
N LYS A 7 -47.93 -28.65 -27.77
CA LYS A 7 -47.09 -27.44 -27.49
C LYS A 7 -47.11 -26.34 -28.56
N GLN A 8 -47.86 -25.25 -28.39
CA GLN A 8 -47.67 -24.11 -27.46
C GLN A 8 -46.29 -23.44 -27.58
N ILE A 9 -46.25 -22.28 -28.22
CA ILE A 9 -45.23 -21.26 -28.03
C ILE A 9 -45.96 -20.03 -27.49
N ALA A 10 -46.02 -19.94 -26.15
CA ALA A 10 -46.33 -18.71 -25.46
C ALA A 10 -45.02 -17.94 -25.26
N ALA A 11 -45.02 -16.66 -25.64
CA ALA A 11 -43.93 -15.75 -25.37
C ALA A 11 -43.81 -15.55 -23.86
N LEU A 12 -42.76 -16.12 -23.26
CA LEU A 12 -42.36 -15.83 -21.89
C LEU A 12 -41.38 -14.66 -21.93
N ILE A 13 -41.83 -13.47 -21.55
CA ILE A 13 -40.95 -12.35 -21.21
C ILE A 13 -40.29 -12.72 -19.89
N LEU A 14 -39.07 -13.26 -19.95
CA LEU A 14 -38.19 -13.39 -18.80
C LEU A 14 -37.65 -12.00 -18.49
N CYS A 15 -38.29 -11.31 -17.54
CA CYS A 15 -37.65 -10.25 -16.78
C CYS A 15 -36.48 -10.88 -16.01
N PHE A 16 -35.30 -10.94 -16.64
CA PHE A 16 -34.05 -11.09 -15.92
C PHE A 16 -33.86 -9.82 -15.11
N SER A 17 -34.45 -9.79 -13.91
CA SER A 17 -33.93 -8.98 -12.83
C SER A 17 -32.52 -9.50 -12.57
N ALA A 18 -31.53 -8.88 -13.20
CA ALA A 18 -30.17 -8.97 -12.75
C ALA A 18 -30.19 -8.51 -11.29
N ALA A 19 -30.18 -9.49 -10.39
CA ALA A 19 -29.86 -9.24 -9.00
C ALA A 19 -28.42 -8.75 -9.03
N PHE A 20 -28.26 -7.42 -9.10
CA PHE A 20 -27.08 -6.78 -8.57
C PHE A 20 -27.06 -7.18 -7.10
N SER A 21 -26.31 -8.24 -6.80
CA SER A 21 -25.85 -8.48 -5.45
C SER A 21 -25.00 -7.27 -5.12
N VAL A 22 -25.63 -6.24 -4.53
CA VAL A 22 -24.95 -5.22 -3.77
C VAL A 22 -24.39 -5.97 -2.57
N PHE A 23 -23.24 -6.61 -2.76
CA PHE A 23 -22.54 -7.29 -1.70
C PHE A 23 -22.04 -6.19 -0.78
N ALA A 24 -22.75 -5.99 0.34
CA ALA A 24 -22.32 -5.07 1.38
C ALA A 24 -20.83 -5.31 1.68
N GLU A 25 -20.06 -4.22 1.76
CA GLU A 25 -18.71 -4.24 2.32
C GLU A 25 -18.78 -4.85 3.74
N PRO A 26 -17.78 -5.60 4.21
CA PRO A 26 -17.74 -5.99 5.61
C PRO A 26 -17.94 -4.74 6.47
N VAL A 27 -19.01 -4.69 7.24
CA VAL A 27 -19.34 -3.50 8.03
C VAL A 27 -18.34 -3.44 9.18
N LEU A 28 -17.30 -2.62 9.00
CA LEU A 28 -16.33 -2.31 10.04
C LEU A 28 -17.05 -1.63 11.21
N SER A 29 -16.66 -1.97 12.44
CA SER A 29 -17.16 -1.26 13.60
C SER A 29 -16.60 0.16 13.65
N ASP A 30 -17.26 1.07 14.37
CA ASP A 30 -16.72 2.42 14.61
C ASP A 30 -15.31 2.38 15.23
N PHE A 31 -15.02 1.34 16.03
CA PHE A 31 -13.71 1.14 16.64
C PHE A 31 -12.66 0.71 15.61
N ASP A 32 -13.01 -0.18 14.68
CA ASP A 32 -12.15 -0.57 13.57
C ASP A 32 -11.83 0.64 12.68
N ILE A 33 -12.84 1.43 12.30
CA ILE A 33 -12.67 2.63 11.47
C ILE A 33 -11.72 3.61 12.17
N LYS A 34 -11.98 3.92 13.45
CA LYS A 34 -11.12 4.81 14.23
C LYS A 34 -9.68 4.30 14.30
N MET A 35 -9.48 2.99 14.48
CA MET A 35 -8.13 2.41 14.52
C MET A 35 -7.39 2.60 13.18
N MET A 36 -8.09 2.46 12.06
CA MET A 36 -7.49 2.68 10.73
C MET A 36 -7.16 4.16 10.45
N ASP A 37 -7.94 5.08 11.01
CA ASP A 37 -7.62 6.51 10.98
C ASP A 37 -6.39 6.80 11.88
N ASP A 38 -6.40 6.31 13.12
CA ASP A 38 -5.33 6.53 14.11
C ASP A 38 -3.99 5.98 13.60
N ILE A 39 -3.97 4.77 12.99
CA ILE A 39 -2.74 4.21 12.43
C ILE A 39 -2.24 5.04 11.24
N SER A 40 -3.13 5.60 10.42
CA SER A 40 -2.75 6.46 9.30
C SER A 40 -2.07 7.75 9.77
N GLU A 41 -2.58 8.37 10.84
CA GLU A 41 -1.93 9.51 11.49
C GLU A 41 -0.61 9.14 12.15
N PHE A 42 -0.58 8.00 12.85
CA PHE A 42 0.63 7.49 13.49
C PHE A 42 1.76 7.30 12.47
N ARG A 43 1.49 6.67 11.32
CA ARG A 43 2.46 6.49 10.24
C ARG A 43 3.08 7.81 9.78
N LEU A 44 2.25 8.82 9.54
CA LEU A 44 2.73 10.14 9.15
C LEU A 44 3.63 10.75 10.24
N SER A 45 3.28 10.55 11.51
CA SER A 45 4.04 11.08 12.64
C SER A 45 5.45 10.47 12.76
N LEU A 46 5.65 9.21 12.32
CA LEU A 46 6.96 8.56 12.29
C LEU A 46 7.96 9.32 11.43
N GLY A 47 7.46 9.99 10.38
CA GLY A 47 8.25 10.82 9.48
C GLY A 47 8.99 11.96 10.19
N ARG A 48 8.59 12.35 11.40
CA ARG A 48 9.25 13.38 12.23
C ARG A 48 10.27 12.83 13.24
N SER A 49 10.47 11.51 13.28
CA SER A 49 11.51 10.93 14.12
C SER A 49 12.90 11.37 13.64
N SER A 50 13.81 11.62 14.56
CA SER A 50 15.15 12.12 14.25
C SER A 50 16.03 11.04 13.63
N THR A 51 15.77 9.77 13.96
CA THR A 51 16.52 8.59 13.48
C THR A 51 15.58 7.44 13.15
N CYS A 52 16.07 6.46 12.36
CA CYS A 52 15.33 5.21 12.13
C CYS A 52 15.10 4.45 13.44
N ALA A 53 16.08 4.40 14.33
CA ALA A 53 15.95 3.76 15.64
C ALA A 53 14.83 4.37 16.50
N GLU A 54 14.68 5.70 16.50
CA GLU A 54 13.57 6.38 17.19
C GLU A 54 12.21 6.00 16.59
N ALA A 55 12.10 5.93 15.26
CA ALA A 55 10.87 5.51 14.60
C ALA A 55 10.54 4.04 14.94
N VAL A 56 11.52 3.14 14.89
CA VAL A 56 11.34 1.72 15.26
C VAL A 56 10.87 1.58 16.71
N ALA A 57 11.45 2.33 17.65
CA ALA A 57 11.02 2.31 19.05
C ALA A 57 9.56 2.73 19.22
N LYS A 58 9.12 3.80 18.53
CA LYS A 58 7.71 4.23 18.53
C LYS A 58 6.78 3.18 17.94
N ILE A 59 7.20 2.50 16.87
CA ILE A 59 6.44 1.40 16.25
C ILE A 59 6.28 0.25 17.24
N ASP A 60 7.35 -0.13 17.94
CA ASP A 60 7.30 -1.21 18.93
C ASP A 60 6.37 -0.86 20.11
N GLU A 61 6.41 0.39 20.60
CA GLU A 61 5.50 0.88 21.63
C GLU A 61 4.03 0.85 21.16
N TYR A 62 3.76 1.38 19.97
CA TYR A 62 2.40 1.39 19.40
C TYR A 62 1.88 -0.03 19.14
N GLN A 63 2.73 -0.92 18.63
CA GLN A 63 2.39 -2.31 18.39
C GLN A 63 2.07 -3.06 19.68
N ALA A 64 2.84 -2.83 20.75
CA ALA A 64 2.54 -3.40 22.06
C ALA A 64 1.19 -2.90 22.61
N ALA A 65 0.87 -1.62 22.42
CA ALA A 65 -0.41 -1.04 22.82
C ALA A 65 -1.60 -1.64 22.04
N VAL A 66 -1.48 -1.76 20.71
CA VAL A 66 -2.51 -2.36 19.85
C VAL A 66 -2.76 -3.83 20.18
N ASN A 67 -1.69 -4.58 20.43
CA ASN A 67 -1.80 -6.01 20.73
C ASN A 67 -2.19 -6.30 22.18
N GLY A 68 -2.16 -5.29 23.06
CA GLY A 68 -2.67 -5.39 24.41
C GLY A 68 -4.18 -5.66 24.45
N GLU A 69 -4.61 -6.48 25.41
CA GLU A 69 -6.00 -6.99 25.53
C GLU A 69 -7.07 -5.87 25.48
N ASN A 70 -6.76 -4.69 26.01
CA ASN A 70 -7.65 -3.53 26.01
C ASN A 70 -8.03 -3.02 24.60
N VAL A 71 -7.18 -3.27 23.60
CA VAL A 71 -7.39 -2.85 22.22
C VAL A 71 -7.71 -4.06 21.35
N SER A 72 -6.91 -5.13 21.43
CA SER A 72 -7.04 -6.29 20.54
C SER A 72 -8.39 -7.00 20.67
N SER A 73 -8.97 -7.09 21.87
CA SER A 73 -10.29 -7.72 22.08
C SER A 73 -11.47 -6.96 21.46
N ARG A 74 -11.25 -5.72 21.02
CA ARG A 74 -12.27 -4.83 20.46
C ARG A 74 -12.16 -4.68 18.95
N LEU A 75 -11.05 -5.11 18.35
CA LEU A 75 -10.86 -5.14 16.91
C LEU A 75 -11.34 -6.48 16.37
N SER A 76 -11.81 -6.47 15.13
CA SER A 76 -11.90 -7.72 14.38
C SER A 76 -10.50 -8.31 14.15
N ASP A 77 -10.38 -9.63 14.08
CA ASP A 77 -9.11 -10.31 13.79
C ASP A 77 -8.48 -9.82 12.48
N GLU A 78 -9.32 -9.52 11.49
CA GLU A 78 -8.90 -9.00 10.19
C GLU A 78 -8.29 -7.59 10.29
N ILE A 79 -8.90 -6.69 11.07
CA ILE A 79 -8.38 -5.34 11.25
C ILE A 79 -7.14 -5.36 12.15
N LEU A 80 -7.12 -6.18 13.19
CA LEU A 80 -5.91 -6.38 13.99
C LEU A 80 -4.74 -6.89 13.13
N LEU A 81 -5.00 -7.81 12.20
CA LEU A 81 -4.00 -8.25 11.22
C LEU A 81 -3.56 -7.11 10.29
N SER A 82 -4.50 -6.31 9.78
CA SER A 82 -4.22 -5.18 8.88
C SER A 82 -3.36 -4.10 9.56
N VAL A 83 -3.65 -3.76 10.82
CA VAL A 83 -2.86 -2.81 11.61
C VAL A 83 -1.44 -3.37 11.84
N ASN A 84 -1.32 -4.66 12.18
CA ASN A 84 -0.02 -5.29 12.35
C ASN A 84 0.77 -5.38 11.03
N ASN A 85 0.10 -5.59 9.89
CA ASN A 85 0.75 -5.52 8.57
C ASN A 85 1.37 -4.13 8.35
N ILE A 86 0.61 -3.06 8.62
CA ILE A 86 1.10 -1.68 8.51
C ILE A 86 2.32 -1.44 9.42
N LEU A 87 2.22 -1.82 10.69
CA LEU A 87 3.30 -1.60 11.66
C LEU A 87 4.58 -2.38 11.30
N VAL A 88 4.43 -3.64 10.87
CA VAL A 88 5.55 -4.45 10.40
C VAL A 88 6.17 -3.86 9.13
N TRP A 89 5.35 -3.39 8.19
CA TRP A 89 5.81 -2.75 6.97
C TRP A 89 6.57 -1.45 7.25
N GLU A 90 6.06 -0.58 8.13
CA GLU A 90 6.78 0.63 8.54
C GLU A 90 8.11 0.28 9.22
N LYS A 91 8.11 -0.68 10.16
CA LYS A 91 9.35 -1.13 10.81
C LYS A 91 10.35 -1.66 9.81
N TYR A 92 9.89 -2.47 8.85
CA TYR A 92 10.68 -2.96 7.74
C TYR A 92 11.30 -1.80 6.94
N ASN A 93 10.52 -0.76 6.60
CA ASN A 93 11.01 0.39 5.83
C ASN A 93 12.09 1.17 6.57
N TYR A 94 11.94 1.40 7.88
CA TYR A 94 12.96 2.11 8.67
C TYR A 94 14.25 1.30 8.87
N LEU A 95 14.13 -0.02 9.09
CA LEU A 95 15.29 -0.91 9.14
C LEU A 95 16.01 -0.96 7.78
N TYR A 96 15.24 -0.99 6.68
CA TYR A 96 15.78 -0.99 5.33
C TYR A 96 16.48 0.34 5.02
N GLU A 97 15.88 1.47 5.40
CA GLU A 97 16.47 2.80 5.29
C GLU A 97 17.81 2.87 6.04
N GLU A 98 17.88 2.35 7.25
CA GLU A 98 19.12 2.30 8.02
C GLU A 98 20.19 1.41 7.36
N ASN A 99 19.80 0.19 6.97
CA ASN A 99 20.69 -0.76 6.34
C ASN A 99 19.89 -1.78 5.50
N ILE A 100 20.11 -1.80 4.19
CA ILE A 100 19.45 -2.76 3.27
C ILE A 100 19.76 -4.23 3.57
N SER A 101 20.82 -4.49 4.33
CA SER A 101 21.22 -5.82 4.77
C SER A 101 21.06 -5.98 6.28
N HIS A 102 20.17 -5.19 6.90
CA HIS A 102 19.87 -5.31 8.31
C HIS A 102 19.38 -6.75 8.61
N PRO A 103 19.96 -7.45 9.60
CA PRO A 103 19.70 -8.87 9.83
C PRO A 103 18.23 -9.19 10.15
N ASP A 104 17.51 -8.22 10.70
CA ASP A 104 16.11 -8.41 11.11
C ASP A 104 15.10 -8.27 9.95
N LEU A 105 15.49 -7.78 8.77
CA LEU A 105 14.56 -7.54 7.66
C LEU A 105 13.83 -8.81 7.22
N GLU A 106 14.58 -9.85 6.91
CA GLU A 106 14.03 -11.10 6.40
C GLU A 106 13.18 -11.85 7.46
N PRO A 107 13.66 -12.07 8.70
CA PRO A 107 12.84 -12.71 9.73
C PRO A 107 11.55 -11.95 10.03
N LEU A 108 11.60 -10.62 10.09
CA LEU A 108 10.45 -9.76 10.37
C LEU A 108 9.38 -9.91 9.29
N ILE A 109 9.74 -9.69 8.02
CA ILE A 109 8.75 -9.66 6.94
C ILE A 109 8.24 -11.06 6.59
N LYS A 110 9.08 -12.10 6.66
CA LYS A 110 8.65 -13.48 6.42
C LYS A 110 7.68 -13.96 7.49
N SER A 111 7.90 -13.61 8.75
CA SER A 111 6.98 -13.98 9.83
C SER A 111 5.58 -13.40 9.61
N GLN A 112 5.49 -12.13 9.21
CA GLN A 112 4.20 -11.50 8.94
C GLN A 112 3.54 -12.03 7.65
N TYR A 113 4.33 -12.28 6.61
CA TYR A 113 3.86 -12.91 5.37
C TYR A 113 3.22 -14.29 5.62
N GLU A 114 3.80 -15.13 6.47
CA GLU A 114 3.19 -16.42 6.80
C GLU A 114 1.88 -16.29 7.58
N LYS A 115 1.73 -15.27 8.45
CA LYS A 115 0.46 -14.97 9.12
C LYS A 115 -0.63 -14.56 8.12
N VAL A 116 -0.29 -13.67 7.18
CA VAL A 116 -1.19 -13.24 6.10
C VAL A 116 -1.67 -14.45 5.29
N LYS A 117 -0.74 -15.34 4.90
CA LYS A 117 -1.08 -16.55 4.14
C LYS A 117 -1.96 -17.52 4.92
N LEU A 118 -1.68 -17.70 6.21
CA LEU A 118 -2.50 -18.55 7.06
C LEU A 118 -3.92 -17.99 7.16
N PHE A 119 -4.07 -16.68 7.36
CA PHE A 119 -5.38 -16.02 7.43
C PHE A 119 -6.18 -16.22 6.15
N PHE A 120 -5.64 -15.90 4.97
CA PHE A 120 -6.36 -16.11 3.70
C PHE A 120 -6.65 -17.60 3.41
N LYS A 121 -5.84 -18.52 3.94
CA LYS A 121 -6.10 -19.97 3.81
C LYS A 121 -7.28 -20.40 4.68
N GLU A 122 -7.34 -19.94 5.92
CA GLU A 122 -8.39 -20.28 6.88
C GLU A 122 -9.73 -19.62 6.52
N HIS A 123 -9.67 -18.41 5.96
CA HIS A 123 -10.83 -17.59 5.60
C HIS A 123 -11.12 -17.53 4.09
N LYS A 124 -10.66 -18.52 3.31
CA LYS A 124 -10.68 -18.52 1.82
C LYS A 124 -12.06 -18.27 1.16
N LYS A 125 -13.16 -18.50 1.89
CA LYS A 125 -14.53 -18.35 1.39
C LYS A 125 -15.20 -17.05 1.85
N GLU A 126 -14.51 -16.26 2.64
CA GLU A 126 -15.02 -15.01 3.21
C GLU A 126 -14.68 -13.84 2.30
N LYS A 127 -15.48 -12.78 2.40
CA LYS A 127 -15.17 -11.50 1.77
C LYS A 127 -14.30 -10.71 2.75
N HIS A 128 -13.16 -10.24 2.28
CA HIS A 128 -12.23 -9.45 3.07
C HIS A 128 -12.38 -7.96 2.79
N SER A 129 -12.05 -7.13 3.77
CA SER A 129 -12.01 -5.68 3.64
C SER A 129 -10.90 -5.23 2.71
N LYS A 130 -11.09 -4.04 2.11
CA LYS A 130 -10.06 -3.33 1.34
C LYS A 130 -8.75 -3.14 2.12
N TRP A 131 -8.82 -2.99 3.45
CA TRP A 131 -7.65 -2.84 4.33
C TRP A 131 -6.81 -4.12 4.37
N LEU A 132 -7.45 -5.29 4.56
CA LEU A 132 -6.70 -6.54 4.60
C LEU A 132 -6.04 -6.81 3.25
N TYR A 133 -6.78 -6.65 2.15
CA TYR A 133 -6.21 -6.85 0.82
C TYR A 133 -4.98 -5.94 0.60
N THR A 134 -5.15 -4.63 0.78
CA THR A 134 -4.10 -3.64 0.52
C THR A 134 -2.85 -3.90 1.37
N THR A 135 -3.02 -4.03 2.69
CA THR A 135 -1.89 -4.19 3.61
C THR A 135 -1.20 -5.55 3.45
N SER A 136 -1.93 -6.56 3.00
CA SER A 136 -1.34 -7.85 2.64
C SER A 136 -0.50 -7.72 1.36
N GLY A 137 -0.95 -6.95 0.37
CA GLY A 137 -0.15 -6.59 -0.81
C GLY A 137 1.18 -5.94 -0.45
N ASP A 138 1.18 -5.01 0.52
CA ASP A 138 2.39 -4.35 1.03
C ASP A 138 3.38 -5.37 1.64
N ILE A 139 2.90 -6.26 2.51
CA ILE A 139 3.72 -7.31 3.13
C ILE A 139 4.31 -8.26 2.09
N LEU A 140 3.50 -8.71 1.13
CA LEU A 140 3.95 -9.59 0.04
C LEU A 140 5.02 -8.90 -0.80
N SER A 141 4.81 -7.63 -1.16
CA SER A 141 5.74 -6.82 -1.95
C SER A 141 7.13 -6.74 -1.29
N CYS A 142 7.19 -6.44 0.01
CA CYS A 142 8.46 -6.40 0.75
C CYS A 142 9.09 -7.79 0.92
N CYS A 143 8.28 -8.84 1.09
CA CYS A 143 8.75 -10.21 1.29
C CYS A 143 9.36 -10.83 0.02
N MET A 144 8.88 -10.44 -1.17
CA MET A 144 9.27 -11.04 -2.46
C MET A 144 10.78 -11.19 -2.67
N GLN A 145 11.59 -10.21 -2.25
CA GLN A 145 13.05 -10.26 -2.44
C GLN A 145 13.75 -11.40 -1.69
N PHE A 146 13.09 -11.96 -0.66
CA PHE A 146 13.61 -13.06 0.16
C PHE A 146 13.00 -14.42 -0.21
N LEU A 147 12.14 -14.45 -1.23
CA LEU A 147 11.49 -15.66 -1.71
C LEU A 147 12.26 -16.27 -2.89
N PRO A 148 12.17 -17.59 -3.10
CA PRO A 148 12.63 -18.21 -4.33
C PRO A 148 11.98 -17.54 -5.55
N LEU A 149 12.73 -17.40 -6.65
CA LEU A 149 12.30 -16.66 -7.84
C LEU A 149 10.91 -17.07 -8.36
N THR A 150 10.62 -18.37 -8.41
CA THR A 150 9.32 -18.90 -8.86
C THR A 150 8.17 -18.46 -7.96
N THR A 151 8.38 -18.50 -6.64
CA THR A 151 7.42 -18.01 -5.65
C THR A 151 7.26 -16.50 -5.79
N ALA A 152 8.35 -15.75 -5.92
CA ALA A 152 8.31 -14.30 -6.09
C ALA A 152 7.51 -13.88 -7.33
N MET A 153 7.66 -14.58 -8.46
CA MET A 153 6.87 -14.31 -9.67
C MET A 153 5.36 -14.53 -9.44
N HIS A 154 4.97 -15.59 -8.74
CA HIS A 154 3.57 -15.83 -8.38
C HIS A 154 3.04 -14.74 -7.45
N GLU A 155 3.79 -14.40 -6.39
CA GLU A 155 3.39 -13.35 -5.46
C GLU A 155 3.27 -11.97 -6.13
N GLY A 156 4.09 -11.68 -7.15
CA GLY A 156 3.97 -10.45 -7.95
C GLY A 156 2.57 -10.26 -8.56
N LEU A 157 1.93 -11.34 -9.02
CA LEU A 157 0.56 -11.31 -9.54
C LEU A 157 -0.47 -11.24 -8.41
N THR A 158 -0.21 -11.93 -7.29
CA THR A 158 -1.07 -11.86 -6.08
C THR A 158 -1.15 -10.44 -5.54
N ILE A 159 -0.02 -9.72 -5.48
CA ILE A 159 0.04 -8.33 -4.99
C ILE A 159 -0.88 -7.43 -5.82
N LYS A 160 -0.76 -7.49 -7.15
CA LYS A 160 -1.64 -6.74 -8.04
C LYS A 160 -3.11 -7.08 -7.79
N LYS A 161 -3.42 -8.38 -7.69
CA LYS A 161 -4.78 -8.85 -7.41
C LYS A 161 -5.31 -8.27 -6.10
N TYR A 162 -4.52 -8.25 -5.03
CA TYR A 162 -4.96 -7.69 -3.75
C TYR A 162 -5.24 -6.19 -3.84
N TYR A 163 -4.39 -5.41 -4.51
CA TYR A 163 -4.71 -4.00 -4.70
C TYR A 163 -5.96 -3.80 -5.59
N ASP A 164 -6.12 -4.60 -6.66
CA ASP A 164 -7.33 -4.55 -7.48
C ASP A 164 -8.59 -4.89 -6.65
N ASP A 165 -8.56 -5.97 -5.85
CA ASP A 165 -9.67 -6.40 -4.97
C ASP A 165 -9.99 -5.33 -3.90
N GLY A 166 -8.99 -4.54 -3.47
CA GLY A 166 -9.18 -3.40 -2.57
C GLY A 166 -9.83 -2.20 -3.26
N LEU A 167 -9.36 -1.83 -4.46
CA LEU A 167 -9.92 -0.71 -5.24
C LEU A 167 -11.28 -1.02 -5.88
N GLU A 168 -11.62 -2.29 -6.08
CA GLU A 168 -12.98 -2.69 -6.48
C GLU A 168 -14.01 -2.36 -5.40
N GLN A 169 -13.62 -2.42 -4.12
CA GLN A 169 -14.49 -2.06 -3.00
C GLN A 169 -14.57 -0.55 -2.80
N ASP A 170 -13.43 0.14 -2.95
CA ASP A 170 -13.33 1.60 -2.81
C ASP A 170 -12.31 2.18 -3.81
N PRO A 171 -12.77 2.67 -4.97
CA PRO A 171 -11.90 3.23 -6.01
C PRO A 171 -11.11 4.47 -5.59
N ASP A 172 -11.53 5.13 -4.52
CA ASP A 172 -10.91 6.36 -3.99
C ASP A 172 -10.05 6.06 -2.76
N PHE A 173 -9.77 4.79 -2.47
CA PHE A 173 -8.97 4.39 -1.33
C PHE A 173 -7.50 4.77 -1.50
N VAL A 174 -7.16 5.99 -1.07
CA VAL A 174 -5.84 6.62 -1.29
C VAL A 174 -4.68 5.75 -0.83
N PHE A 175 -4.80 5.09 0.32
CA PHE A 175 -3.76 4.21 0.83
C PHE A 175 -3.44 3.06 -0.15
N CYS A 176 -4.44 2.52 -0.85
CA CYS A 176 -4.22 1.54 -1.90
C CYS A 176 -3.68 2.17 -3.19
N LEU A 177 -4.23 3.33 -3.60
CA LEU A 177 -3.81 4.04 -4.81
C LEU A 177 -2.31 4.37 -4.80
N ILE A 178 -1.79 4.89 -3.68
CA ILE A 178 -0.36 5.24 -3.58
C ILE A 178 0.56 4.02 -3.60
N ASN A 179 0.11 2.87 -3.09
CA ASN A 179 0.90 1.64 -3.05
C ASN A 179 0.87 0.88 -4.39
N ILE A 180 -0.31 0.76 -5.02
CA ILE A 180 -0.42 0.15 -6.35
C ILE A 180 0.28 1.00 -7.42
N ALA A 181 0.31 2.33 -7.29
CA ALA A 181 1.05 3.18 -8.23
C ALA A 181 2.56 2.88 -8.21
N GLN A 182 3.14 2.64 -7.04
CA GLN A 182 4.53 2.22 -6.93
C GLN A 182 4.75 0.85 -7.61
N TRP A 183 3.81 -0.09 -7.44
CA TRP A 183 3.85 -1.36 -8.16
C TRP A 183 3.78 -1.15 -9.68
N TYR A 184 2.87 -0.31 -10.16
CA TYR A 184 2.75 0.03 -11.58
C TYR A 184 4.03 0.64 -12.13
N PHE A 185 4.72 1.47 -11.36
CA PHE A 185 5.95 2.11 -11.79
C PHE A 185 7.03 1.07 -12.17
N TYR A 186 7.21 0.03 -11.34
CA TYR A 186 8.25 -0.99 -11.56
C TYR A 186 7.78 -2.17 -12.42
N ALA A 187 6.48 -2.47 -12.44
CA ALA A 187 5.95 -3.60 -13.17
C ALA A 187 5.98 -3.37 -14.70
N PRO A 188 6.38 -4.37 -15.50
CA PRO A 188 6.32 -4.26 -16.95
C PRO A 188 4.90 -4.02 -17.47
N VAL A 189 4.76 -3.30 -18.58
CA VAL A 189 3.48 -3.03 -19.25
C VAL A 189 2.72 -4.32 -19.57
N ILE A 190 3.43 -5.38 -20.00
CA ILE A 190 2.84 -6.69 -20.30
C ILE A 190 2.14 -7.35 -19.10
N ASN A 191 2.52 -6.96 -17.88
CA ASN A 191 1.93 -7.46 -16.63
C ASN A 191 0.90 -6.47 -16.05
N GLY A 192 0.55 -5.41 -16.79
CA GLY A 192 -0.42 -4.39 -16.38
C GLY A 192 0.17 -3.24 -15.55
N GLY A 193 1.50 -3.12 -15.51
CA GLY A 193 2.21 -1.94 -15.01
C GLY A 193 2.45 -0.89 -16.08
N GLY A 194 3.41 0.00 -15.83
CA GLY A 194 3.80 1.09 -16.71
C GLY A 194 3.82 2.45 -16.01
N HIS A 195 4.83 3.25 -16.37
CA HIS A 195 5.05 4.61 -15.83
C HIS A 195 3.82 5.51 -15.95
N GLY A 196 3.23 5.65 -17.15
CA GLY A 196 2.05 6.51 -17.33
C GLY A 196 0.87 6.12 -16.43
N LYS A 197 0.64 4.80 -16.26
CA LYS A 197 -0.41 4.30 -15.37
C LYS A 197 -0.12 4.63 -13.90
N ALA A 198 1.15 4.58 -13.48
CA ALA A 198 1.56 4.98 -12.14
C ALA A 198 1.29 6.48 -11.90
N VAL A 199 1.64 7.34 -12.88
CA VAL A 199 1.38 8.78 -12.83
C VAL A 199 -0.12 9.06 -12.73
N ASP A 200 -0.94 8.50 -13.64
CA ASP A 200 -2.39 8.68 -13.63
C ASP A 200 -3.02 8.26 -12.29
N THR A 201 -2.51 7.17 -11.70
CA THR A 201 -2.98 6.67 -10.39
C THR A 201 -2.61 7.62 -9.24
N LEU A 202 -1.41 8.22 -9.28
CA LEU A 202 -0.96 9.20 -8.28
C LEU A 202 -1.68 10.54 -8.43
N GLU A 203 -1.99 10.97 -9.65
CA GLU A 203 -2.83 12.14 -9.89
C GLU A 203 -4.24 11.91 -9.32
N HIS A 204 -4.82 10.72 -9.56
CA HIS A 204 -6.09 10.34 -8.94
C HIS A 204 -6.02 10.39 -7.42
N SER A 205 -4.98 9.84 -6.80
CA SER A 205 -4.83 9.83 -5.34
C SER A 205 -4.75 11.25 -4.74
N VAL A 206 -4.08 12.19 -5.42
CA VAL A 206 -4.07 13.61 -5.02
C VAL A 206 -5.49 14.19 -5.09
N ASN A 207 -6.23 13.92 -6.17
CA ASN A 207 -7.57 14.48 -6.39
C ASN A 207 -8.61 14.01 -5.37
N VAL A 208 -8.50 12.76 -4.89
CA VAL A 208 -9.49 12.16 -3.98
C VAL A 208 -9.07 12.16 -2.52
N SER A 209 -7.83 12.57 -2.21
CA SER A 209 -7.33 12.68 -0.85
C SER A 209 -8.11 13.67 0.02
N LYS A 210 -8.39 13.28 1.26
CA LYS A 210 -9.21 14.06 2.21
C LYS A 210 -8.46 14.33 3.51
N SER A 211 -7.74 13.35 4.03
CA SER A 211 -7.01 13.49 5.30
C SER A 211 -5.60 14.05 5.09
N VAL A 212 -5.01 14.60 6.16
CA VAL A 212 -3.62 15.12 6.11
C VAL A 212 -2.62 14.04 5.66
N PRO A 213 -2.64 12.80 6.20
CA PRO A 213 -1.78 11.72 5.69
C PRO A 213 -1.97 11.42 4.21
N GLU A 214 -3.23 11.33 3.74
CA GLU A 214 -3.54 11.02 2.34
C GLU A 214 -2.99 12.09 1.38
N ILE A 215 -3.25 13.36 1.70
CA ILE A 215 -2.78 14.49 0.90
C ILE A 215 -1.24 14.50 0.89
N PHE A 216 -0.62 14.31 2.06
CA PHE A 216 0.83 14.33 2.20
C PHE A 216 1.49 13.24 1.34
N TYR A 217 1.12 11.98 1.52
CA TYR A 217 1.76 10.88 0.81
C TYR A 217 1.48 10.91 -0.70
N SER A 218 0.27 11.29 -1.11
CA SER A 218 -0.07 11.43 -2.53
C SER A 218 0.80 12.48 -3.22
N LYS A 219 0.96 13.66 -2.61
CA LYS A 219 1.81 14.73 -3.16
C LYS A 219 3.28 14.32 -3.19
N VAL A 220 3.77 13.71 -2.12
CA VAL A 220 5.16 13.28 -2.00
C VAL A 220 5.50 12.25 -3.07
N LEU A 221 4.66 11.24 -3.30
CA LEU A 221 4.91 10.23 -4.35
C LEU A 221 4.71 10.78 -5.76
N LEU A 222 3.65 11.56 -6.01
CA LEU A 222 3.44 12.22 -7.31
C LEU A 222 4.62 13.11 -7.68
N SER A 223 5.20 13.86 -6.72
CA SER A 223 6.37 14.69 -6.97
C SER A 223 7.52 13.90 -7.58
N GLN A 224 7.74 12.66 -7.12
CA GLN A 224 8.84 11.82 -7.58
C GLN A 224 8.56 11.21 -8.95
N ALA A 225 7.29 10.93 -9.28
CA ALA A 225 6.91 10.53 -10.62
C ALA A 225 7.07 11.69 -11.63
N LEU A 226 6.68 12.90 -11.25
CA LEU A 226 6.89 14.11 -12.05
C LEU A 226 8.38 14.43 -12.25
N PHE A 227 9.23 14.10 -11.28
CA PHE A 227 10.68 14.24 -11.43
C PHE A 227 11.22 13.35 -12.58
N GLU A 228 10.74 12.10 -12.69
CA GLU A 228 11.10 11.18 -13.78
C GLU A 228 10.66 11.73 -15.14
N ASP A 229 9.52 12.41 -15.20
CA ASP A 229 9.03 13.13 -16.38
C ASP A 229 9.72 14.47 -16.64
N LYS A 230 10.77 14.81 -15.88
CA LYS A 230 11.53 16.06 -15.96
C LYS A 230 10.69 17.31 -15.69
N GLN A 231 9.54 17.16 -15.02
CA GLN A 231 8.70 18.26 -14.57
C GLN A 231 9.19 18.78 -13.22
N TYR A 232 10.43 19.29 -13.20
CA TYR A 232 11.14 19.62 -11.96
C TYR A 232 10.46 20.71 -11.12
N ASP A 233 9.87 21.72 -11.76
CA ASP A 233 9.16 22.80 -11.06
C ASP A 233 7.91 22.28 -10.35
N ALA A 234 7.13 21.41 -11.02
CA ALA A 234 5.95 20.78 -10.44
C ALA A 234 6.31 19.81 -9.31
N CYS A 235 7.37 19.02 -9.48
CA CYS A 235 7.96 18.21 -8.42
C CYS A 235 8.30 19.05 -7.18
N ALA A 236 9.05 20.15 -7.37
CA ALA A 236 9.46 21.03 -6.27
C ALA A 236 8.27 21.71 -5.58
N ALA A 237 7.25 22.11 -6.34
CA ALA A 237 6.00 22.67 -5.81
C ALA A 237 5.28 21.67 -4.91
N LEU A 238 5.05 20.44 -5.37
CA LEU A 238 4.38 19.40 -4.58
C LEU A 238 5.13 19.05 -3.29
N LEU A 239 6.47 18.96 -3.35
CA LEU A 239 7.28 18.74 -2.15
C LEU A 239 7.16 19.92 -1.16
N SER A 240 7.07 21.15 -1.66
CA SER A 240 6.90 22.35 -0.82
C SER A 240 5.52 22.42 -0.19
N GLU A 241 4.47 22.04 -0.92
CA GLU A 241 3.12 21.92 -0.40
C GLU A 241 3.00 20.82 0.66
N ALA A 242 3.63 19.67 0.45
CA ALA A 242 3.66 18.59 1.43
C ALA A 242 4.39 19.01 2.71
N ASP A 243 5.53 19.70 2.59
CA ASP A 243 6.28 20.23 3.73
C ASP A 243 5.50 21.33 4.48
N ALA A 244 4.78 22.18 3.76
CA ALA A 244 3.92 23.19 4.39
C ALA A 244 2.74 22.55 5.14
N LEU A 245 2.17 21.47 4.59
CA LEU A 245 1.09 20.72 5.21
C LEU A 245 1.53 19.98 6.48
N TYR A 246 2.68 19.31 6.43
CA TYR A 246 3.23 18.57 7.56
C TYR A 246 4.76 18.71 7.63
N PRO A 247 5.26 19.78 8.27
CA PRO A 247 6.67 20.14 8.22
C PRO A 247 7.56 19.19 9.00
N GLY A 248 8.84 19.18 8.62
CA GLY A 248 9.90 18.50 9.37
C GLY A 248 9.96 16.99 9.16
N THR A 249 9.43 16.50 8.03
CA THR A 249 9.49 15.07 7.70
C THR A 249 10.81 14.69 7.03
N ARG A 250 11.35 13.53 7.42
CA ARG A 250 12.57 12.95 6.85
C ARG A 250 12.45 12.71 5.35
N CYS A 251 11.30 12.23 4.88
CA CYS A 251 11.11 11.84 3.48
C CYS A 251 11.20 13.04 2.53
N VAL A 252 10.55 14.17 2.84
CA VAL A 252 10.64 15.38 2.01
C VAL A 252 12.08 15.90 1.96
N ALA A 253 12.76 15.95 3.10
CA ALA A 253 14.16 16.36 3.16
C ALA A 253 15.06 15.40 2.35
N PHE A 254 14.82 14.10 2.42
CA PHE A 254 15.53 13.10 1.64
C PHE A 254 15.28 13.24 0.13
N TYR A 255 14.03 13.41 -0.29
CA TYR A 255 13.66 13.54 -1.70
C TYR A 255 14.30 14.78 -2.33
N ARG A 256 14.25 15.93 -1.65
CA ARG A 256 14.97 17.13 -2.10
C ARG A 256 16.47 16.89 -2.30
N ARG A 257 17.11 16.10 -1.42
CA ARG A 257 18.53 15.76 -1.53
C ARG A 257 18.83 14.89 -2.76
N ILE A 258 18.07 13.82 -2.99
CA ILE A 258 18.27 12.96 -4.17
C ILE A 258 17.89 13.69 -5.48
N ASN A 259 16.85 14.54 -5.46
CA ASN A 259 16.46 15.34 -6.61
C ASN A 259 17.55 16.33 -7.03
N LYS A 260 18.23 16.96 -6.06
CA LYS A 260 19.37 17.87 -6.31
C LYS A 260 20.51 17.18 -7.07
N ILE A 261 20.70 15.88 -6.83
CA ILE A 261 21.72 15.08 -7.51
C ILE A 261 21.16 14.33 -8.73
N GLY A 262 19.98 14.69 -9.22
CA GLY A 262 19.42 14.18 -10.48
C GLY A 262 18.73 12.81 -10.36
N HIS A 263 18.27 12.43 -9.18
CA HIS A 263 17.62 11.15 -8.92
C HIS A 263 16.23 11.36 -8.30
N SER A 264 15.22 10.62 -8.75
CA SER A 264 13.95 10.50 -8.02
C SER A 264 14.03 9.42 -6.94
N TYR A 265 13.01 9.34 -6.10
CA TYR A 265 12.83 8.19 -5.22
C TYR A 265 12.72 6.86 -5.98
N PHE A 266 12.04 6.83 -7.13
CA PHE A 266 11.87 5.61 -7.92
C PHE A 266 13.18 5.12 -8.54
N ASP A 267 14.05 6.03 -8.98
CA ASP A 267 15.39 5.65 -9.43
C ASP A 267 16.28 5.23 -8.24
N TYR A 268 16.14 5.92 -7.11
CA TYR A 268 16.89 5.61 -5.88
C TYR A 268 16.65 4.18 -5.40
N THR A 269 15.42 3.67 -5.38
CA THR A 269 15.13 2.29 -4.91
C THR A 269 15.83 1.22 -5.75
N LEU A 270 15.97 1.44 -7.07
CA LEU A 270 16.63 0.52 -8.00
C LEU A 270 18.16 0.69 -7.99
N ASN A 271 18.63 1.91 -7.74
CA ASN A 271 20.05 2.29 -7.88
C ASN A 271 20.70 2.74 -6.57
N ARG A 272 20.14 2.34 -5.41
CA ARG A 272 20.50 2.85 -4.08
C ARG A 272 22.00 2.95 -3.83
N LYS A 273 22.76 1.86 -4.02
CA LYS A 273 24.23 1.85 -3.82
C LYS A 273 24.97 2.93 -4.64
N LYS A 274 24.51 3.18 -5.87
CA LYS A 274 25.09 4.18 -6.77
C LYS A 274 24.74 5.59 -6.28
N VAL A 275 23.49 5.82 -5.88
CA VAL A 275 22.99 7.11 -5.40
C VAL A 275 23.61 7.46 -4.04
N ASP A 276 23.70 6.52 -3.10
CA ASP A 276 24.34 6.71 -1.78
C ASP A 276 25.81 7.10 -1.93
N LYS A 277 26.54 6.47 -2.86
CA LYS A 277 27.92 6.84 -3.18
C LYS A 277 28.03 8.26 -3.73
N LYS A 278 27.00 8.76 -4.41
CA LYS A 278 26.96 10.14 -4.94
C LYS A 278 26.66 11.13 -3.82
N LEU A 279 25.67 10.86 -2.96
CA LEU A 279 25.36 11.66 -1.76
C LEU A 279 26.60 11.85 -0.87
N ALA A 280 27.31 10.75 -0.57
CA ALA A 280 28.52 10.79 0.24
C ALA A 280 29.66 11.65 -0.36
N LYS A 281 29.75 11.73 -1.70
CA LYS A 281 30.77 12.54 -2.38
C LYS A 281 30.43 14.03 -2.41
N GLU A 282 29.14 14.36 -2.47
CA GLU A 282 28.68 15.75 -2.56
C GLU A 282 28.53 16.42 -1.18
N GLY A 283 28.74 15.67 -0.08
CA GLY A 283 28.64 16.19 1.28
C GLY A 283 27.20 16.56 1.66
N VAL A 284 26.23 15.85 1.09
CA VAL A 284 24.77 16.06 1.23
C VAL A 284 24.11 14.89 1.96
#